data_AF-A0A957TVY7-F1
#
_entry.id   AF-A0A957TVY7-F1
#
_cell.length_a   1.000
_cell.length_b   1.000
_cell.length_c   1.000
_cell.angle_alpha   90.00
_cell.angle_beta   90.00
_cell.angle_gamma   90.00
#
_symmetry.space_group_name_H-M   'P 1'
#
loop_
_entity.id
_entity.type
_entity.pdbx_description
1 polymer ?
#
loop_
_entity_poly.entity_id
_entity_poly.type
_entity_poly.pdbx_seq_one_letter_code
_entity_poly.pdbx_strand_id
1 'polypeptide(L)'
;YELENVFVSSLYDDDGDGTYVGSFVYNRPAQAAAATSVDAGDTVELVVESGGVERRFAAEAVPMTQGTIHNGVDSQPVAAATVSALVANGDGFSAIGSTESSAPDAQQTGADGGYGFQVADGTYRLQVEANGYQPYRSGDITVDNGVLATDINLSPAIAAVANHIVYVTANGFEPAVVNAEAGDVIFWVNSDLAEHSVQVDGWNSGLLAVGEGYKAQVMDPGTITVTDGENALATGTIVVADPGSTGGTGETQSIFLPLVMR
;
A
#
# COMPACT_ATOMS: atom_id res chain seq x y z
N TYR A 1 -9.56 -28.55 -23.71
CA TYR A 1 -9.76 -27.23 -23.12
C TYR A 1 -11.26 -27.07 -22.92
N GLU A 2 -11.73 -27.23 -21.68
CA GLU A 2 -13.11 -26.86 -21.37
C GLU A 2 -13.16 -25.34 -21.36
N LEU A 3 -14.03 -24.76 -22.17
CA LEU A 3 -14.29 -23.33 -22.17
C LEU A 3 -15.15 -23.03 -20.95
N GLU A 4 -14.62 -22.22 -20.03
CA GLU A 4 -15.36 -21.78 -18.87
C GLU A 4 -16.12 -20.50 -19.24
N ASN A 5 -17.44 -20.61 -19.31
CA ASN A 5 -18.29 -19.49 -19.73
C ASN A 5 -18.54 -18.55 -18.54
N VAL A 6 -17.96 -17.35 -18.59
CA VAL A 6 -18.30 -16.26 -17.66
C VAL A 6 -19.41 -15.42 -18.27
N PHE A 7 -20.56 -15.33 -17.60
CA PHE A 7 -21.61 -14.39 -17.99
C PHE A 7 -21.22 -12.99 -17.53
N VAL A 8 -20.98 -12.09 -18.49
CA VAL A 8 -20.75 -10.66 -18.23
C VAL A 8 -22.11 -9.96 -18.20
N SER A 9 -22.62 -9.64 -17.01
CA SER A 9 -23.92 -8.97 -16.82
C SER A 9 -23.83 -7.45 -16.66
N SER A 10 -22.60 -6.90 -16.67
CA SER A 10 -22.28 -5.51 -16.30
C SER A 10 -21.83 -4.64 -17.48
N LEU A 11 -22.19 -5.00 -18.71
CA LEU A 11 -21.88 -4.16 -19.87
C LEU A 11 -22.83 -2.94 -19.93
N TYR A 12 -22.27 -1.75 -20.08
CA TYR A 12 -23.01 -0.48 -20.17
C TYR A 12 -22.56 0.33 -21.40
N ASP A 13 -23.47 1.14 -21.94
CA ASP A 13 -23.29 2.03 -23.09
C ASP A 13 -23.83 3.40 -22.66
N ASP A 14 -22.96 4.20 -22.03
CA ASP A 14 -23.37 5.43 -21.35
C ASP A 14 -23.63 6.60 -22.32
N ASP A 15 -23.05 6.57 -23.52
CA ASP A 15 -23.24 7.61 -24.54
C ASP A 15 -24.23 7.22 -25.64
N GLY A 16 -24.69 5.97 -25.66
CA GLY A 16 -25.70 5.45 -26.57
C GLY A 16 -25.19 5.27 -28.00
N ASP A 17 -23.87 5.19 -28.19
CA ASP A 17 -23.24 5.03 -29.49
C ASP A 17 -23.21 3.56 -29.98
N GLY A 18 -23.61 2.62 -29.11
CA GLY A 18 -23.61 1.18 -29.36
C GLY A 18 -22.31 0.48 -28.95
N THR A 19 -21.38 1.18 -28.30
CA THR A 19 -20.15 0.64 -27.71
C THR A 19 -20.41 0.30 -26.25
N TYR A 20 -20.27 -0.98 -25.93
CA TYR A 20 -20.49 -1.47 -24.58
C TYR A 20 -19.15 -1.65 -23.86
N VAL A 21 -19.04 -1.09 -22.66
CA VAL A 21 -17.88 -1.22 -21.77
C VAL A 21 -18.29 -2.01 -20.54
N GLY A 22 -17.38 -2.84 -20.02
CA GLY A 22 -17.55 -3.46 -18.72
C GLY A 22 -16.34 -4.28 -18.33
N SER A 23 -16.38 -4.80 -17.11
CA SER A 23 -15.34 -5.64 -16.55
C SER A 23 -15.94 -6.95 -16.04
N PHE A 24 -15.13 -8.00 -16.07
CA PHE A 24 -15.47 -9.28 -15.45
C PHE A 24 -14.24 -9.80 -14.71
N VAL A 25 -14.49 -10.57 -13.66
CA VAL A 25 -13.45 -11.29 -12.94
C VAL A 25 -13.51 -12.74 -13.39
N TYR A 26 -12.39 -13.27 -13.88
CA TYR A 26 -12.25 -14.68 -14.22
C TYR A 26 -11.34 -15.37 -13.20
N ASN A 27 -11.93 -16.21 -12.35
CA ASN A 27 -11.18 -17.04 -11.41
C ASN A 27 -10.93 -18.41 -12.05
N ARG A 28 -9.70 -18.71 -12.48
CA ARG A 28 -9.35 -20.08 -12.93
C ARG A 28 -9.59 -21.08 -11.79
N PRO A 29 -10.33 -22.19 -11.97
CA PRO A 29 -10.48 -23.21 -10.95
C PRO A 29 -9.13 -23.87 -10.61
N ALA A 30 -8.97 -24.23 -9.34
CA ALA A 30 -7.72 -24.70 -8.71
C ALA A 30 -7.03 -25.93 -9.35
N GLN A 31 -7.63 -26.57 -10.36
CA GLN A 31 -7.01 -27.69 -11.10
C GLN A 31 -6.08 -27.25 -12.25
N ALA A 32 -6.02 -25.96 -12.58
CA ALA A 32 -5.08 -25.38 -13.54
C ALA A 32 -3.92 -24.60 -12.88
N ALA A 33 -3.47 -25.02 -11.69
CA ALA A 33 -2.54 -24.33 -10.79
C ALA A 33 -1.08 -24.16 -11.27
N ALA A 34 -0.83 -24.18 -12.59
CA ALA A 34 0.51 -23.93 -13.14
C ALA A 34 0.67 -22.56 -13.81
N ALA A 35 -0.43 -21.86 -14.11
CA ALA A 35 -0.38 -20.52 -14.72
C ALA A 35 -1.23 -19.54 -13.89
N THR A 36 -0.55 -18.71 -13.12
CA THR A 36 -1.12 -17.64 -12.27
C THR A 36 -1.45 -16.37 -13.05
N SER A 37 -1.15 -16.33 -14.35
CA SER A 37 -1.38 -15.21 -15.26
C SER A 37 -2.13 -15.65 -16.52
N VAL A 38 -2.79 -14.69 -17.16
CA VAL A 38 -3.13 -14.76 -18.58
C VAL A 38 -1.83 -14.48 -19.33
N ASP A 39 -1.36 -15.43 -20.14
CA ASP A 39 -0.09 -15.26 -20.84
C ASP A 39 -0.29 -14.41 -22.10
N ALA A 40 0.76 -13.68 -22.50
CA ALA A 40 0.73 -12.96 -23.77
C ALA A 40 0.46 -13.94 -24.92
N GLY A 41 -0.65 -13.72 -25.63
CA GLY A 41 -1.12 -14.60 -26.70
C GLY A 41 -2.23 -15.58 -26.29
N ASP A 42 -2.64 -15.62 -25.02
CA ASP A 42 -3.94 -16.18 -24.65
C ASP A 42 -5.04 -15.39 -25.36
N THR A 43 -6.14 -16.04 -25.74
CA THR A 43 -7.26 -15.36 -26.41
C THR A 43 -8.47 -15.28 -25.49
N VAL A 44 -9.02 -14.09 -25.35
CA VAL A 44 -10.33 -13.87 -24.73
C VAL A 44 -11.36 -13.83 -25.84
N GLU A 45 -12.32 -14.75 -25.80
CA GLU A 45 -13.46 -14.77 -26.72
C GLU A 45 -14.71 -14.23 -26.02
N LEU A 46 -15.24 -13.13 -26.52
CA LEU A 46 -16.55 -12.61 -26.14
C LEU A 46 -17.60 -13.14 -27.12
N VAL A 47 -18.56 -13.90 -26.59
CA VAL A 47 -19.71 -14.39 -27.35
C VAL A 47 -20.94 -13.55 -27.00
N VAL A 48 -21.51 -12.88 -28.00
CA VAL A 48 -22.71 -12.05 -27.87
C VAL A 48 -23.85 -12.70 -28.61
N GLU A 49 -24.93 -13.03 -27.91
CA GLU A 49 -26.17 -13.51 -28.51
C GLU A 49 -27.22 -12.38 -28.53
N SER A 50 -27.80 -12.11 -29.69
CA SER A 50 -28.92 -11.17 -29.82
C SER A 50 -29.93 -11.68 -30.84
N GLY A 51 -31.20 -11.76 -30.44
CA GLY A 51 -32.29 -12.22 -31.31
C GLY A 51 -32.10 -13.64 -31.86
N GLY A 52 -31.39 -14.52 -31.14
CA GLY A 52 -31.07 -15.89 -31.57
C GLY A 52 -29.89 -15.98 -32.56
N VAL A 53 -29.13 -14.89 -32.74
CA VAL A 53 -27.91 -14.87 -33.55
C VAL A 53 -26.71 -14.73 -32.61
N GLU A 54 -25.79 -15.68 -32.69
CA GLU A 54 -24.51 -15.66 -31.98
C GLU A 54 -23.46 -14.90 -32.81
N ARG A 55 -22.72 -13.99 -32.17
CA ARG A 55 -21.53 -13.33 -32.72
C ARG A 55 -20.35 -13.55 -31.78
N ARG A 56 -19.18 -13.79 -32.36
CA ARG A 56 -17.94 -14.07 -31.63
C ARG A 56 -16.93 -12.98 -31.91
N PHE A 57 -16.31 -12.46 -30.86
CA PHE A 57 -15.22 -11.50 -30.91
C PHE A 57 -14.06 -12.10 -30.15
N ALA A 58 -12.89 -12.19 -30.76
CA ALA A 58 -11.69 -12.67 -30.09
C ALA A 58 -10.69 -11.52 -30.01
N ALA A 59 -10.06 -11.37 -28.86
CA ALA A 59 -8.92 -10.49 -28.65
C ALA A 59 -7.79 -11.29 -28.02
N GLU A 60 -6.56 -10.97 -28.39
CA GLU A 60 -5.40 -11.43 -27.61
C GLU A 60 -5.41 -10.72 -26.26
N ALA A 61 -5.28 -11.48 -25.19
CA ALA A 61 -5.05 -10.95 -23.89
C ALA A 61 -3.65 -10.34 -23.84
N VAL A 62 -3.60 -9.07 -23.42
CA VAL A 62 -2.35 -8.38 -23.15
C VAL A 62 -2.15 -8.41 -21.64
N PRO A 63 -1.15 -9.16 -21.12
CA PRO A 63 -0.83 -9.11 -19.71
C PRO A 63 -0.39 -7.70 -19.35
N MET A 64 -1.03 -7.12 -18.34
CA MET A 64 -0.61 -5.85 -17.78
C MET A 64 0.53 -6.09 -16.79
N THR A 65 1.49 -5.16 -16.73
CA THR A 65 2.39 -5.09 -15.59
C THR A 65 1.56 -4.86 -14.34
N GLN A 66 1.68 -5.77 -13.37
CA GLN A 66 0.87 -5.81 -12.17
C GLN A 66 1.75 -5.45 -10.97
N GLY A 67 1.23 -4.61 -10.08
CA GLY A 67 1.79 -4.43 -8.74
C GLY A 67 1.08 -5.39 -7.79
N THR A 68 1.73 -5.79 -6.71
CA THR A 68 1.15 -6.73 -5.75
C THR A 68 1.08 -6.11 -4.37
N ILE A 69 -0.08 -6.26 -3.72
CA ILE A 69 -0.28 -5.94 -2.32
C ILE A 69 0.13 -7.16 -1.50
N HIS A 70 1.13 -7.00 -0.64
CA HIS A 70 1.61 -8.03 0.27
C HIS A 70 1.38 -7.64 1.73
N ASN A 71 1.32 -8.65 2.58
CA ASN A 71 1.49 -8.49 4.01
C ASN A 71 2.97 -8.22 4.30
N GLY A 72 3.28 -7.07 4.90
CA GLY A 72 4.66 -6.68 5.19
C GLY A 72 5.40 -7.57 6.18
N VAL A 73 4.70 -8.47 6.88
CA VAL A 73 5.32 -9.40 7.85
C VAL A 73 5.80 -10.70 7.20
N ASP A 74 4.98 -11.31 6.34
CA ASP A 74 5.23 -12.66 5.79
C ASP A 74 5.30 -12.67 4.25
N SER A 75 5.20 -11.51 3.62
CA SER A 75 5.21 -11.31 2.17
C SER A 75 4.12 -12.09 1.43
N GLN A 76 3.06 -12.56 2.11
CA GLN A 76 1.94 -13.21 1.44
C GLN A 76 1.05 -12.17 0.73
N PRO A 77 0.48 -12.51 -0.43
CA PRO A 77 -0.43 -11.60 -1.13
C PRO A 77 -1.71 -11.33 -0.30
N VAL A 78 -2.21 -10.10 -0.38
CA VAL A 78 -3.42 -9.66 0.33
C VAL A 78 -4.57 -9.57 -0.65
N ALA A 79 -5.54 -10.47 -0.48
CA ALA A 79 -6.79 -10.45 -1.24
C ALA A 79 -7.80 -9.43 -0.70
N ALA A 80 -8.69 -8.97 -1.57
CA ALA A 80 -9.75 -8.01 -1.27
C ALA A 80 -9.27 -6.68 -0.68
N ALA A 81 -8.01 -6.31 -0.93
CA ALA A 81 -7.52 -4.96 -0.69
C ALA A 81 -8.13 -4.03 -1.75
N THR A 82 -8.66 -2.89 -1.31
CA THR A 82 -9.14 -1.85 -2.19
C THR A 82 -7.98 -0.91 -2.48
N VAL A 83 -7.54 -0.85 -3.73
CA VAL A 83 -6.49 0.03 -4.22
C VAL A 83 -7.13 1.14 -5.03
N SER A 84 -6.87 2.39 -4.68
CA SER A 84 -7.34 3.57 -5.41
C SER A 84 -6.16 4.38 -5.91
N ALA A 85 -6.19 4.78 -7.17
CA ALA A 85 -5.18 5.66 -7.75
C ALA A 85 -5.63 7.13 -7.62
N LEU A 86 -4.71 7.97 -7.16
CA LEU A 86 -4.93 9.40 -6.97
C LEU A 86 -4.00 10.16 -7.90
N VAL A 87 -4.53 11.00 -8.77
CA VAL A 87 -3.75 11.83 -9.69
C VAL A 87 -3.45 13.19 -9.07
N ALA A 88 -2.24 13.69 -9.29
CA ALA A 88 -1.85 15.04 -8.89
C ALA A 88 -2.63 16.09 -9.69
N ASN A 89 -3.26 17.03 -8.98
CA ASN A 89 -4.08 18.09 -9.53
C ASN A 89 -3.75 19.41 -8.84
N GLY A 90 -2.88 20.23 -9.44
CA GLY A 90 -2.56 21.60 -9.02
C GLY A 90 -2.12 21.76 -7.56
N ASP A 91 -3.09 21.71 -6.65
CA ASP A 91 -2.97 21.93 -5.21
C ASP A 91 -3.07 20.63 -4.37
N GLY A 92 -3.20 19.44 -4.98
CA GLY A 92 -3.28 18.18 -4.22
C GLY A 92 -3.42 16.93 -5.08
N PHE A 93 -4.03 15.88 -4.50
CA PHE A 93 -4.30 14.61 -5.17
C PHE A 93 -5.79 14.29 -5.09
N SER A 94 -6.37 13.77 -6.17
CA SER A 94 -7.76 13.28 -6.18
C SER A 94 -7.86 11.96 -6.91
N ALA A 95 -8.92 11.19 -6.64
CA ALA A 95 -9.18 9.95 -7.38
C ALA A 95 -9.14 10.19 -8.89
N ILE A 96 -8.52 9.26 -9.62
CA ILE A 96 -8.66 9.20 -11.07
C ILE A 96 -10.15 9.01 -11.39
N GLY A 97 -10.68 9.78 -12.32
CA GLY A 97 -12.00 9.54 -12.89
C GLY A 97 -11.89 8.73 -14.18
N SER A 98 -13.02 8.26 -14.69
CA SER A 98 -13.12 7.47 -15.93
C SER A 98 -12.56 8.13 -17.21
N THR A 99 -12.23 9.43 -17.17
CA THR A 99 -11.61 10.17 -18.28
C THR A 99 -10.09 10.08 -18.29
N GLU A 100 -9.47 9.79 -17.15
CA GLU A 100 -8.01 9.70 -16.96
C GLU A 100 -7.51 8.25 -16.89
N SER A 101 -8.45 7.29 -16.91
CA SER A 101 -8.18 5.86 -16.76
C SER A 101 -9.26 5.02 -17.43
N SER A 102 -8.85 3.92 -18.07
CA SER A 102 -9.76 2.87 -18.56
C SER A 102 -10.21 1.90 -17.47
N ALA A 103 -9.56 1.93 -16.30
CA ALA A 103 -9.88 1.14 -15.12
C ALA A 103 -10.78 1.91 -14.13
N PRO A 104 -11.61 1.21 -13.32
CA PRO A 104 -12.41 1.85 -12.27
C PRO A 104 -11.53 2.61 -11.27
N ASP A 105 -12.06 3.68 -10.68
CA ASP A 105 -11.40 4.56 -9.71
C ASP A 105 -10.73 3.79 -8.54
N ALA A 106 -11.30 2.62 -8.20
CA ALA A 106 -10.72 1.66 -7.26
C ALA A 106 -10.79 0.22 -7.81
N GLN A 107 -9.73 -0.55 -7.56
CA GLN A 107 -9.64 -1.98 -7.85
C GLN A 107 -9.65 -2.79 -6.56
N GLN A 108 -10.25 -3.97 -6.59
CA GLN A 108 -10.12 -4.96 -5.51
C GLN A 108 -9.14 -6.05 -5.94
N THR A 109 -8.17 -6.35 -5.08
CA THR A 109 -7.17 -7.40 -5.35
C THR A 109 -7.77 -8.81 -5.28
N GLY A 110 -7.27 -9.70 -6.14
CA GLY A 110 -7.57 -11.13 -6.11
C GLY A 110 -6.75 -11.90 -5.08
N ALA A 111 -6.82 -13.22 -5.12
CA ALA A 111 -6.03 -14.10 -4.23
C ALA A 111 -4.50 -13.98 -4.45
N ASP A 112 -4.10 -13.48 -5.61
CA ASP A 112 -2.74 -13.14 -6.00
C ASP A 112 -2.30 -11.76 -5.46
N GLY A 113 -3.21 -10.98 -4.87
CA GLY A 113 -2.92 -9.66 -4.30
C GLY A 113 -2.68 -8.57 -5.35
N GLY A 114 -2.83 -8.88 -6.63
CA GLY A 114 -2.35 -8.01 -7.68
C GLY A 114 -3.38 -7.00 -8.18
N TYR A 115 -2.88 -5.89 -8.72
CA TYR A 115 -3.65 -4.77 -9.25
C TYR A 115 -2.83 -4.02 -10.33
N GLY A 116 -3.47 -3.13 -11.08
CA GLY A 116 -2.75 -2.22 -11.98
C GLY A 116 -3.68 -1.27 -12.73
N PHE A 117 -3.30 0.00 -12.84
CA PHE A 117 -4.09 1.00 -13.56
C PHE A 117 -3.42 1.38 -14.87
N GLN A 118 -4.20 1.46 -15.96
CA GLN A 118 -3.78 2.17 -17.16
C GLN A 118 -4.13 3.64 -16.97
N VAL A 119 -3.11 4.49 -16.98
CA VAL A 119 -3.25 5.93 -16.71
C VAL A 119 -2.43 6.72 -17.73
N ALA A 120 -2.71 8.00 -17.87
CA ALA A 120 -1.83 8.89 -18.62
C ALA A 120 -0.47 9.07 -17.90
N ASP A 121 0.52 9.59 -18.63
CA ASP A 121 1.79 9.99 -18.00
C ASP A 121 1.54 11.11 -16.99
N GLY A 122 2.10 11.00 -15.79
CA GLY A 122 1.83 11.95 -14.72
C GLY A 122 2.35 11.53 -13.36
N THR A 123 1.97 12.28 -12.34
CA THR A 123 2.30 11.97 -10.95
C THR A 123 1.07 11.47 -10.22
N TYR A 124 1.21 10.34 -9.54
CA TYR A 124 0.15 9.62 -8.87
C TYR A 124 0.53 9.26 -7.45
N ARG A 125 -0.47 8.92 -6.64
CA ARG A 125 -0.33 8.18 -5.39
C ARG A 125 -1.30 7.01 -5.39
N LEU A 126 -0.99 6.03 -4.57
CA LEU A 126 -1.87 4.90 -4.31
C LEU A 126 -2.38 4.97 -2.88
N GLN A 127 -3.69 4.88 -2.70
CA GLN A 127 -4.33 4.65 -1.41
C GLN A 127 -4.80 3.21 -1.34
N VAL A 128 -4.43 2.50 -0.29
CA VAL A 128 -4.76 1.10 -0.09
C VAL A 128 -5.46 0.91 1.24
N GLU A 129 -6.61 0.26 1.20
CA GLU A 129 -7.39 -0.13 2.36
C GLU A 129 -7.69 -1.63 2.32
N ALA A 130 -7.37 -2.33 3.40
CA ALA A 130 -7.68 -3.76 3.53
C ALA A 130 -8.08 -4.07 4.97
N ASN A 131 -9.09 -4.92 5.14
CA ASN A 131 -9.52 -5.34 6.47
C ASN A 131 -8.38 -6.09 7.20
N GLY A 132 -8.13 -5.73 8.46
CA GLY A 132 -7.02 -6.30 9.24
C GLY A 132 -5.66 -5.65 8.99
N TYR A 133 -5.58 -4.62 8.15
CA TYR A 133 -4.36 -3.84 7.88
C TYR A 133 -4.56 -2.37 8.24
N GLN A 134 -3.45 -1.67 8.44
CA GLN A 134 -3.45 -0.21 8.60
C GLN A 134 -3.63 0.44 7.22
N PRO A 135 -4.38 1.55 7.10
CA PRO A 135 -4.48 2.30 5.86
C PRO A 135 -3.09 2.71 5.37
N TYR A 136 -2.88 2.66 4.06
CA TYR A 136 -1.61 3.02 3.45
C TYR A 136 -1.81 4.01 2.32
N ARG A 137 -0.97 5.06 2.29
CA ARG A 137 -0.87 6.00 1.18
C ARG A 137 0.58 6.04 0.71
N SER A 138 0.83 5.80 -0.57
CA SER A 138 2.19 5.91 -1.11
C SER A 138 2.66 7.36 -1.14
N GLY A 139 3.99 7.54 -1.18
CA GLY A 139 4.58 8.77 -1.71
C GLY A 139 4.26 8.97 -3.20
N ASP A 140 4.80 10.04 -3.77
CA ASP A 140 4.60 10.39 -5.18
C ASP A 140 5.24 9.34 -6.11
N ILE A 141 4.45 8.85 -7.06
CA ILE A 141 4.85 7.89 -8.09
C ILE A 141 4.77 8.59 -9.44
N THR A 142 5.88 8.66 -10.16
CA THR A 142 5.88 9.16 -11.54
C THR A 142 5.62 8.02 -12.50
N VAL A 143 4.63 8.17 -13.37
CA VAL A 143 4.27 7.22 -14.43
C VAL A 143 4.64 7.84 -15.78
N ASP A 144 5.45 7.14 -16.56
CA ASP A 144 5.93 7.56 -17.90
C ASP A 144 5.79 6.44 -18.96
N ASN A 145 5.10 5.36 -18.60
CA ASN A 145 4.90 4.16 -19.41
C ASN A 145 3.40 3.79 -19.51
N GLY A 146 2.52 4.67 -19.07
CA GLY A 146 1.07 4.47 -19.04
C GLY A 146 0.55 3.40 -18.05
N VAL A 147 1.38 2.89 -17.13
CA VAL A 147 0.98 1.85 -16.16
C VAL A 147 1.38 2.23 -14.74
N LEU A 148 0.40 2.30 -13.85
CA LEU A 148 0.59 2.46 -12.41
C LEU A 148 0.44 1.10 -11.71
N ALA A 149 1.57 0.50 -11.35
CA ALA A 149 1.67 -0.84 -10.78
C ALA A 149 2.92 -0.91 -9.90
N THR A 150 2.75 -0.79 -8.58
CA THR A 150 3.86 -0.79 -7.60
C THR A 150 3.62 -1.81 -6.50
N ASP A 151 4.64 -2.57 -6.11
CA ASP A 151 4.48 -3.47 -4.96
C ASP A 151 4.32 -2.67 -3.66
N ILE A 152 3.31 -3.03 -2.86
CA ILE A 152 3.00 -2.37 -1.59
C ILE A 152 2.97 -3.43 -0.50
N ASN A 153 3.71 -3.17 0.58
CA ASN A 153 3.69 -3.99 1.78
C ASN A 153 2.80 -3.32 2.84
N LEU A 154 1.62 -3.88 3.09
CA LEU A 154 0.73 -3.39 4.13
C LEU A 154 1.15 -3.89 5.50
N SER A 155 1.09 -3.01 6.49
CA SER A 155 1.30 -3.37 7.89
C SER A 155 0.00 -3.86 8.52
N PRO A 156 -0.01 -5.01 9.21
CA PRO A 156 -1.18 -5.49 9.94
C PRO A 156 -1.69 -4.46 10.96
N ALA A 157 -3.00 -4.45 11.17
CA ALA A 157 -3.64 -3.60 12.17
C ALA A 157 -3.32 -4.09 13.59
N ILE A 158 -2.83 -3.19 14.44
CA ILE A 158 -2.52 -3.47 15.84
C ILE A 158 -3.63 -2.93 16.75
N ALA A 159 -4.47 -3.85 17.25
CA ALA A 159 -5.57 -3.52 18.16
C ALA A 159 -5.10 -3.15 19.57
N ALA A 160 -3.90 -3.57 19.97
CA ALA A 160 -3.34 -3.26 21.28
C ALA A 160 -3.18 -1.74 21.47
N VAL A 161 -3.36 -1.31 22.72
CA VAL A 161 -3.11 0.08 23.13
C VAL A 161 -1.62 0.34 23.04
N ALA A 162 -1.25 1.55 22.62
CA ALA A 162 0.14 1.94 22.55
C ALA A 162 0.76 2.06 23.94
N ASN A 163 1.95 1.50 24.11
CA ASN A 163 2.80 1.69 25.28
C ASN A 163 3.49 3.06 25.21
N HIS A 164 3.87 3.47 23.99
CA HIS A 164 4.57 4.72 23.72
C HIS A 164 3.88 5.49 22.59
N ILE A 165 3.85 6.82 22.71
CA ILE A 165 3.36 7.73 21.68
C ILE A 165 4.51 8.60 21.21
N VAL A 166 4.68 8.70 19.88
CA VAL A 166 5.67 9.56 19.23
C VAL A 166 4.93 10.50 18.29
N TYR A 167 5.15 11.80 18.45
CA TYR A 167 4.64 12.80 17.53
C TYR A 167 5.61 12.97 16.37
N VAL A 168 5.11 12.95 15.14
CA VAL A 168 5.87 13.38 13.97
C VAL A 168 5.57 14.86 13.78
N THR A 169 6.62 15.68 13.77
CA THR A 169 6.54 17.15 13.73
C THR A 169 7.42 17.68 12.60
N ALA A 170 7.27 18.96 12.26
CA ALA A 170 8.17 19.64 11.32
C ALA A 170 9.67 19.59 11.72
N ASN A 171 9.99 19.37 13.01
CA ASN A 171 11.36 19.28 13.52
C ASN A 171 11.85 17.82 13.67
N GLY A 172 11.01 16.84 13.33
CA GLY A 172 11.27 15.40 13.47
C GLY A 172 10.42 14.73 14.55
N PHE A 173 10.90 13.59 15.03
CA PHE A 173 10.18 12.74 15.98
C PHE A 173 10.28 13.26 17.42
N GLU A 174 9.16 13.30 18.14
CA GLU A 174 9.08 13.74 19.54
C GLU A 174 8.35 12.71 20.42
N PRO A 175 9.03 12.07 21.40
CA PRO A 175 10.45 12.21 21.69
C PRO A 175 11.33 11.60 20.59
N ALA A 176 12.52 12.17 20.39
CA ALA A 176 13.49 11.66 19.41
C ALA A 176 14.09 10.31 19.82
N VAL A 177 14.03 9.96 21.11
CA VAL A 177 14.47 8.66 21.64
C VAL A 177 13.36 8.06 22.49
N VAL A 178 12.96 6.84 22.17
CA VAL A 178 12.01 6.03 22.95
C VAL A 178 12.74 4.83 23.54
N ASN A 179 12.61 4.61 24.84
CA ASN A 179 13.07 3.38 25.48
C ASN A 179 11.85 2.46 25.66
N ALA A 180 11.86 1.33 24.97
CA ALA A 180 10.77 0.35 24.94
C ALA A 180 11.27 -1.02 25.43
N GLU A 181 10.34 -1.89 25.78
CA GLU A 181 10.61 -3.32 26.01
C GLU A 181 10.12 -4.14 24.81
N ALA A 182 10.74 -5.29 24.57
CA ALA A 182 10.23 -6.26 23.61
C ALA A 182 8.76 -6.63 23.92
N GLY A 183 7.91 -6.47 22.91
CA GLY A 183 6.45 -6.59 22.99
C GLY A 183 5.70 -5.25 23.05
N ASP A 184 6.38 -4.14 23.29
CA ASP A 184 5.74 -2.82 23.34
C ASP A 184 5.19 -2.40 21.97
N VAL A 185 4.06 -1.69 22.00
CA VAL A 185 3.47 -1.04 20.84
C VAL A 185 3.83 0.44 20.83
N ILE A 186 4.42 0.89 19.74
CA ILE A 186 4.72 2.29 19.47
C ILE A 186 3.63 2.84 18.56
N PHE A 187 3.08 4.00 18.90
CA PHE A 187 2.13 4.73 18.07
C PHE A 187 2.73 6.06 17.63
N TRP A 188 2.92 6.22 16.33
CA TRP A 188 3.27 7.49 15.73
C TRP A 188 2.01 8.23 15.31
N VAL A 189 1.96 9.53 15.56
CA VAL A 189 0.89 10.39 15.08
C VAL A 189 1.49 11.62 14.44
N ASN A 190 1.06 11.95 13.22
CA ASN A 190 1.45 13.19 12.60
C ASN A 190 0.75 14.36 13.30
N SER A 191 1.54 15.30 13.82
CA SER A 191 1.06 16.50 14.51
C SER A 191 1.39 17.79 13.77
N ASP A 192 2.05 17.69 12.61
CA ASP A 192 2.30 18.79 11.71
C ASP A 192 1.21 18.92 10.63
N LEU A 193 1.19 20.06 9.95
CA LEU A 193 0.31 20.29 8.81
C LEU A 193 0.82 19.65 7.52
N ALA A 194 2.14 19.39 7.40
CA ALA A 194 2.69 18.63 6.30
C ALA A 194 2.41 17.13 6.47
N GLU A 195 2.36 16.39 5.37
CA GLU A 195 2.38 14.93 5.42
C GLU A 195 3.76 14.46 5.86
N HIS A 196 3.77 13.37 6.63
CA HIS A 196 4.98 12.73 7.12
C HIS A 196 4.83 11.22 7.07
N SER A 197 5.94 10.49 7.13
CA SER A 197 5.91 9.03 7.22
C SER A 197 6.83 8.50 8.32
N VAL A 198 6.69 7.21 8.57
CA VAL A 198 7.56 6.41 9.44
C VAL A 198 8.11 5.29 8.59
N GLN A 199 9.41 5.33 8.35
CA GLN A 199 10.12 4.33 7.55
C GLN A 199 11.24 3.69 8.36
N VAL A 200 11.31 2.37 8.28
CA VAL A 200 12.40 1.52 8.75
C VAL A 200 12.37 0.20 7.99
N ASP A 201 13.49 -0.51 7.95
CA ASP A 201 13.52 -1.88 7.41
C ASP A 201 12.44 -2.74 8.11
N GLY A 202 11.41 -3.11 7.35
CA GLY A 202 10.29 -3.94 7.81
C GLY A 202 8.98 -3.17 8.11
N TRP A 203 9.00 -1.85 8.30
CA TRP A 203 7.79 -1.04 8.51
C TRP A 203 7.75 0.20 7.63
N ASN A 204 6.61 0.46 7.02
CA ASN A 204 6.36 1.68 6.27
C ASN A 204 4.91 2.10 6.52
N SER A 205 4.71 3.26 7.16
CA SER A 205 3.37 3.79 7.43
C SER A 205 2.63 4.24 6.17
N GLY A 206 3.34 4.45 5.07
CA GLY A 206 2.91 5.37 4.03
C GLY A 206 2.88 6.81 4.55
N LEU A 207 2.34 7.71 3.73
CA LEU A 207 2.07 9.09 4.13
C LEU A 207 0.98 9.12 5.19
N LEU A 208 1.23 9.87 6.26
CA LEU A 208 0.29 10.20 7.31
C LEU A 208 -0.10 11.67 7.17
N ALA A 209 -1.38 11.95 6.93
CA ALA A 209 -1.90 13.30 7.02
C ALA A 209 -1.97 13.78 8.48
N VAL A 210 -2.26 15.07 8.69
CA VAL A 210 -2.40 15.64 10.03
C VAL A 210 -3.39 14.85 10.89
N GLY A 211 -2.94 14.41 12.06
CA GLY A 211 -3.73 13.62 13.02
C GLY A 211 -3.86 12.13 12.68
N GLU A 212 -3.42 11.68 11.50
CA GLU A 212 -3.32 10.26 11.19
C GLU A 212 -2.13 9.64 11.93
N GLY A 213 -2.16 8.33 12.11
CA GLY A 213 -1.13 7.63 12.84
C GLY A 213 -0.93 6.19 12.44
N TYR A 214 0.22 5.67 12.84
CA TYR A 214 0.71 4.36 12.50
C TYR A 214 1.18 3.63 13.76
N LYS A 215 0.94 2.33 13.84
CA LYS A 215 1.41 1.48 14.94
C LYS A 215 2.38 0.44 14.46
N ALA A 216 3.40 0.18 15.27
CA ALA A 216 4.24 -1.00 15.16
C ALA A 216 4.49 -1.62 16.53
N GLN A 217 4.70 -2.94 16.55
CA GLN A 217 5.10 -3.66 17.75
C GLN A 217 6.59 -4.00 17.62
N VAL A 218 7.38 -3.59 18.61
CA VAL A 218 8.80 -3.97 18.69
C VAL A 218 8.89 -5.34 19.34
N MET A 219 9.57 -6.30 18.72
CA MET A 219 9.65 -7.67 19.25
C MET A 219 11.07 -8.06 19.67
N ASP A 220 12.07 -7.55 18.96
CA ASP A 220 13.46 -7.93 19.16
C ASP A 220 14.23 -6.82 19.90
N PRO A 221 14.98 -7.14 20.97
CA PRO A 221 15.88 -6.20 21.62
C PRO A 221 16.91 -5.64 20.64
N GLY A 222 17.23 -4.35 20.79
CA GLY A 222 18.16 -3.67 19.91
C GLY A 222 17.93 -2.18 19.80
N THR A 223 18.52 -1.56 18.79
CA THR A 223 18.30 -0.15 18.47
C THR A 223 17.79 -0.04 17.06
N ILE A 224 16.64 0.61 16.91
CA ILE A 224 15.95 0.82 15.65
C ILE A 224 16.03 2.32 15.34
N THR A 225 16.58 2.66 14.17
CA THR A 225 16.53 4.03 13.65
C THR A 225 15.32 4.14 12.73
N VAL A 226 14.45 5.09 13.03
CA VAL A 226 13.30 5.45 12.20
C VAL A 226 13.58 6.76 11.48
N THR A 227 13.16 6.84 10.22
CA THR A 227 13.29 8.03 9.37
C THR A 227 11.92 8.47 8.89
N ASP A 228 11.74 9.77 8.73
CA ASP A 228 10.65 10.30 7.93
C ASP A 228 11.03 10.23 6.44
N GLY A 229 10.19 9.61 5.62
CA GLY A 229 10.44 9.47 4.19
C GLY A 229 10.41 10.79 3.42
N GLU A 230 9.71 11.79 3.95
CA GLU A 230 9.50 13.07 3.29
C GLU A 230 10.55 14.08 3.75
N ASN A 231 11.21 13.78 4.87
CA ASN A 231 12.35 14.49 5.39
C ASN A 231 13.37 13.50 5.96
N ALA A 232 14.25 12.96 5.11
CA ALA A 232 15.25 11.97 5.51
C ALA A 232 16.23 12.45 6.60
N LEU A 233 16.29 13.75 6.90
CA LEU A 233 17.08 14.29 8.02
C LEU A 233 16.36 14.20 9.37
N ALA A 234 15.02 14.08 9.37
CA ALA A 234 14.24 13.81 10.56
C ALA A 234 14.37 12.32 10.91
N THR A 235 15.11 12.05 12.00
CA THR A 235 15.35 10.69 12.49
C THR A 235 14.97 10.57 13.96
N GLY A 236 14.54 9.37 14.34
CA GLY A 236 14.22 8.97 15.70
C GLY A 236 14.88 7.65 16.04
N THR A 237 15.01 7.34 17.33
CA THR A 237 15.63 6.10 17.81
C THR A 237 14.70 5.39 18.78
N ILE A 238 14.44 4.11 18.54
CA ILE A 238 13.80 3.23 19.52
C ILE A 238 14.85 2.28 20.06
N VAL A 239 15.06 2.33 21.38
CA VAL A 239 15.92 1.39 22.11
C VAL A 239 15.02 0.35 22.75
N VAL A 240 15.10 -0.89 22.28
CA VAL A 240 14.29 -2.02 22.73
C VAL A 240 15.12 -2.86 23.69
N ALA A 241 14.66 -2.98 24.94
CA ALA A 241 15.26 -3.85 25.95
C ALA A 241 14.61 -5.24 25.96
N ASP A 242 15.29 -6.22 26.58
CA ASP A 242 14.72 -7.53 26.87
C ASP A 242 13.44 -7.43 27.72
N PRO A 243 12.45 -8.32 27.51
CA PRO A 243 11.22 -8.28 28.29
C PRO A 243 11.52 -8.56 29.77
N GLY A 244 11.04 -7.70 30.67
CA GLY A 244 11.27 -7.86 32.11
C GLY A 244 12.68 -7.48 32.58
N SER A 245 13.47 -6.80 31.74
CA SER A 245 14.54 -5.93 32.21
C SER A 245 13.87 -4.75 32.93
N THR A 246 13.40 -4.99 34.16
CA THR A 246 12.94 -3.93 35.04
C THR A 246 14.06 -2.91 35.10
N GLY A 247 13.77 -1.70 34.60
CA GLY A 247 14.74 -0.64 34.41
C GLY A 247 15.83 -0.66 35.45
N GLY A 248 17.07 -0.84 35.00
CA GLY A 248 18.19 -0.23 35.68
C GLY A 248 17.81 1.23 35.84
N THR A 249 17.45 1.62 37.07
CA THR A 249 17.27 3.00 37.48
C THR A 249 18.31 3.83 36.78
N GLY A 250 17.88 4.80 35.96
CA GLY A 250 18.75 5.55 35.06
C GLY A 250 20.16 5.74 35.60
N GLU A 251 21.08 4.88 35.17
CA GLU A 251 22.49 5.18 35.23
C GLU A 251 22.65 6.25 34.17
N THR A 252 22.53 7.50 34.60
CA THR A 252 22.95 8.64 33.80
C THR A 252 24.42 8.39 33.52
N GLN A 253 24.75 7.82 32.35
CA GLN A 253 26.13 7.70 31.91
C GLN A 253 26.63 9.12 31.64
N SER A 254 27.12 9.74 32.70
CA SER A 254 27.72 11.06 32.67
C SER A 254 29.15 10.88 32.21
N ILE A 255 29.43 11.24 30.96
CA ILE A 255 30.81 11.41 30.50
C ILE A 255 31.36 12.67 31.19
N PHE A 256 32.24 12.48 32.17
CA PHE A 256 33.03 13.58 32.73
C PHE A 256 34.14 13.96 31.75
N LEU A 257 33.98 15.10 31.08
CA LEU A 257 35.09 15.72 30.36
C LEU A 257 36.14 16.20 31.38
N PRO A 258 37.45 15.95 31.17
CA PRO A 258 38.48 16.46 32.06
C PRO A 258 38.45 18.00 32.05
N LEU A 259 38.49 18.59 33.23
CA LEU A 259 38.60 20.03 33.41
C LEU A 259 39.97 20.48 32.89
N VAL A 260 40.02 21.15 31.73
CA VAL A 260 41.24 21.82 31.27
C VAL A 260 41.33 23.16 31.98
N MET A 261 42.10 23.22 33.07
CA MET A 261 42.48 24.49 33.68
C MET A 261 43.60 25.15 32.85
N ARG A 262 43.47 26.45 32.60
CA ARG A 262 44.57 27.31 32.17
C ARG A 262 45.14 28.07 33.36
#